data_AF-A0A382HER7-F1
#
_entry.id   AF-A0A382HER7-F1
#
_cell.length_a   1.000
_cell.length_b   1.000
_cell.length_c   1.000
_cell.angle_alpha   90.00
_cell.angle_beta   90.00
_cell.angle_gamma   90.00
#
_symmetry.space_group_name_H-M   'P 1'
#
loop_
_entity.id
_entity.type
_entity.pdbx_description
1 polymer ?
#
loop_
_entity_poly.entity_id
_entity_poly.type
_entity_poly.pdbx_seq_one_letter_code
_entity_poly.pdbx_strand_id
1 'polypeptide(L)'
;RGDTGPSLAEQMNMKGCRWRPSDRSRGSRVAGKNEIHRRLKVDEFVEKPMLVFMDNCVNTIAQIPAIPLDKKNPEDVDTKAEDHLYDALRYGIMTRPRSSIWDYNPAKQRSGFQASDSTFGY
;
A
#
# COMPACT_ATOMS: atom_id res chain seq x y z
N ARG A 1 12.19 21.31 -0.56
CA ARG A 1 11.60 20.58 0.60
C ARG A 1 12.74 19.78 1.21
N GLY A 2 13.38 20.31 2.24
CA GLY A 2 14.58 19.71 2.81
C GLY A 2 14.71 20.17 4.24
N ASP A 3 14.13 19.41 5.16
CA ASP A 3 14.54 19.48 6.55
C ASP A 3 15.87 18.73 6.65
N THR A 4 16.89 19.37 7.20
CA THR A 4 18.21 18.79 7.50
C THR A 4 18.19 17.91 8.75
N GLY A 5 17.03 17.77 9.41
CA GLY A 5 16.82 16.93 10.58
C GLY A 5 16.27 15.54 10.25
N PRO A 6 16.13 14.67 11.27
CA PRO A 6 15.65 13.31 11.07
C PRO A 6 14.24 13.31 10.46
N SER A 7 14.02 12.44 9.47
CA SER A 7 12.74 12.30 8.79
C SER A 7 11.62 11.94 9.77
N LEU A 8 10.37 12.20 9.39
CA LEU A 8 9.22 11.80 10.23
C LEU A 8 9.24 10.29 10.53
N ALA A 9 9.71 9.46 9.59
CA ALA A 9 9.86 8.02 9.81
C ALA A 9 10.92 7.70 10.87
N GLU A 10 12.04 8.42 10.89
CA GLU A 10 13.12 8.24 11.90
C GLU A 10 12.60 8.61 13.28
N GLN A 11 11.97 9.77 13.39
CA GLN A 11 11.41 10.25 14.65
C GLN A 11 10.37 9.26 15.21
N MET A 12 9.54 8.66 14.35
CA MET A 12 8.53 7.70 14.79
C MET A 12 9.14 6.34 15.12
N ASN A 13 10.14 5.87 14.37
CA ASN A 13 10.86 4.63 14.69
C ASN A 13 11.63 4.75 16.02
N MET A 14 12.21 5.91 16.32
CA MET A 14 12.81 6.20 17.63
C MET A 14 11.79 6.12 18.78
N LYS A 15 10.51 6.42 18.52
CA LYS A 15 9.41 6.27 19.49
C LYS A 15 8.84 4.84 19.56
N GLY A 16 9.44 3.89 18.86
CA GLY A 16 9.03 2.48 18.86
C GLY A 16 8.10 2.08 17.70
N CYS A 17 7.80 2.97 16.75
CA CYS A 17 7.13 2.56 15.52
C CYS A 17 8.04 1.70 14.64
N ARG A 18 7.43 0.99 13.68
CA ARG A 18 8.15 0.16 12.70
C ARG A 18 7.77 0.58 11.29
N TRP A 19 7.97 1.86 10.99
CA TRP A 19 7.68 2.44 9.69
C TRP A 19 8.72 1.99 8.67
N ARG A 20 8.24 1.74 7.47
CA ARG A 20 9.04 1.27 6.33
C ARG A 20 8.76 2.15 5.13
N PRO A 21 9.76 2.40 4.27
CA PRO A 21 9.59 3.12 3.03
C PRO A 21 8.61 2.35 2.15
N SER A 22 7.67 3.08 1.57
CA SER A 22 6.81 2.55 0.53
C SER A 22 7.58 2.41 -0.78
N ASP A 23 7.14 1.50 -1.64
CA ASP A 23 7.63 1.42 -3.01
C ASP A 23 7.25 2.69 -3.78
N ARG A 24 8.26 3.38 -4.29
CA ARG A 24 8.15 4.62 -5.09
C ARG A 24 8.71 4.44 -6.50
N SER A 25 8.96 3.21 -6.92
CA SER A 25 9.40 2.90 -8.27
C SER A 25 8.39 3.40 -9.31
N ARG A 26 8.86 3.70 -10.53
CA ARG A 26 8.00 4.13 -11.64
C ARG A 26 6.97 3.04 -11.94
N GLY A 27 5.69 3.40 -11.92
CA GLY A 27 4.58 2.46 -12.16
C GLY A 27 3.98 1.81 -10.91
N SER A 28 4.61 1.97 -9.74
CA SER A 28 4.11 1.44 -8.45
C SER A 28 2.69 1.92 -8.10
N ARG A 29 2.31 3.13 -8.51
CA ARG A 29 0.97 3.69 -8.32
C ARG A 29 -0.10 2.93 -9.10
N VAL A 30 0.12 2.75 -10.41
CA VAL A 30 -0.79 2.01 -11.29
C VAL A 30 -0.88 0.54 -10.88
N ALA A 31 0.26 -0.09 -10.54
CA ALA A 31 0.27 -1.45 -10.00
C ALA A 31 -0.54 -1.56 -8.70
N GLY A 32 -0.37 -0.60 -7.79
CA GLY A 32 -1.12 -0.54 -6.52
C GLY A 32 -2.63 -0.36 -6.72
N LYS A 33 -3.05 0.49 -7.67
CA LYS A 33 -4.46 0.64 -8.07
C LYS A 33 -5.03 -0.71 -8.54
N ASN A 34 -4.35 -1.37 -9.47
CA ASN A 34 -4.79 -2.66 -10.01
C ASN A 34 -4.91 -3.74 -8.92
N GLU A 35 -3.99 -3.74 -7.97
CA GLU A 35 -4.00 -4.64 -6.82
C GLU A 35 -5.15 -4.37 -5.84
N ILE A 36 -5.59 -3.11 -5.67
CA ILE A 36 -6.80 -2.75 -4.93
C ILE A 36 -8.03 -3.27 -5.67
N HIS A 37 -8.16 -2.96 -6.96
CA HIS A 37 -9.30 -3.41 -7.78
C HIS A 37 -9.42 -4.94 -7.78
N ARG A 38 -8.30 -5.65 -7.95
CA ARG A 38 -8.26 -7.13 -7.91
C ARG A 38 -8.74 -7.70 -6.58
N ARG A 39 -8.41 -7.06 -5.45
CA ARG A 39 -8.82 -7.53 -4.11
C ARG A 39 -10.26 -7.18 -3.76
N LEU A 40 -10.80 -6.09 -4.31
CA LEU A 40 -12.20 -5.70 -4.12
C LEU A 40 -13.14 -6.44 -5.06
N LYS A 41 -12.67 -6.92 -6.22
CA LYS A 41 -13.46 -7.79 -7.10
C LYS A 41 -13.93 -9.02 -6.30
N VAL A 42 -15.23 -9.30 -6.38
CA VAL A 42 -15.82 -10.52 -5.84
C VAL A 42 -15.34 -11.71 -6.68
N ASP A 43 -14.77 -12.71 -6.03
CA ASP A 43 -14.34 -13.94 -6.68
C ASP A 43 -15.56 -14.74 -7.15
N GLU A 44 -15.53 -15.21 -8.40
CA GLU A 44 -16.67 -15.91 -9.03
C GLU A 44 -16.89 -17.32 -8.46
N PHE A 45 -15.87 -17.92 -7.82
CA PHE A 45 -15.96 -19.26 -7.23
C PHE A 45 -16.24 -19.22 -5.73
N VAL A 46 -15.63 -18.26 -5.01
CA VAL A 46 -15.76 -18.14 -3.55
C VAL A 46 -16.88 -17.16 -3.14
N GLU A 47 -17.41 -16.39 -4.09
CA GLU A 47 -18.46 -15.38 -3.92
C GLU A 47 -18.12 -14.30 -2.88
N LYS A 48 -16.82 -14.08 -2.61
CA LYS A 48 -16.33 -13.13 -1.60
C LYS A 48 -15.17 -12.30 -2.14
N PRO A 49 -15.05 -11.02 -1.73
CA PRO A 49 -13.87 -10.22 -2.01
C PRO A 49 -12.70 -10.64 -1.11
N MET A 50 -11.48 -10.34 -1.56
CA MET A 50 -10.25 -10.58 -0.78
C MET A 50 -9.95 -9.45 0.21
N LEU A 51 -10.49 -8.25 -0.03
CA LEU A 51 -10.38 -7.10 0.85
C LEU A 51 -11.78 -6.71 1.33
N VAL A 52 -11.94 -6.68 2.65
CA VAL A 52 -13.16 -6.23 3.33
C VAL A 52 -12.80 -5.12 4.30
N PHE A 53 -13.71 -4.17 4.46
CA PHE A 53 -13.59 -3.09 5.43
C PHE A 53 -14.52 -3.36 6.60
N MET A 54 -14.08 -2.97 7.80
CA MET A 54 -14.99 -2.87 8.94
C MET A 54 -15.94 -1.70 8.71
N ASP A 55 -17.15 -1.80 9.25
CA ASP A 55 -18.19 -0.77 9.12
C ASP A 55 -17.77 0.60 9.68
N ASN A 56 -16.91 0.61 10.71
CA ASN A 56 -16.36 1.81 11.32
C ASN A 56 -15.32 2.55 10.46
N CYS A 57 -14.83 1.96 9.35
CA CYS A 57 -13.93 2.62 8.41
C CYS A 57 -14.67 3.57 7.46
N VAL A 58 -15.57 4.39 8.00
CA VAL A 58 -16.54 5.21 7.24
C VAL A 58 -15.88 6.13 6.21
N ASN A 59 -14.76 6.76 6.57
CA ASN A 59 -14.06 7.68 5.66
C ASN A 59 -13.43 6.94 4.48
N THR A 60 -12.82 5.77 4.73
CA THR A 60 -12.22 4.95 3.68
C THR A 60 -13.29 4.42 2.73
N ILE A 61 -14.41 3.95 3.27
CA ILE A 61 -15.54 3.44 2.48
C ILE A 61 -16.15 4.53 1.61
N ALA A 62 -16.29 5.76 2.12
CA ALA A 62 -16.80 6.89 1.35
C ALA A 62 -15.80 7.39 0.28
N GLN A 63 -14.51 7.41 0.61
CA GLN A 63 -13.49 8.00 -0.26
C GLN A 63 -13.14 7.11 -1.45
N ILE A 64 -12.93 5.79 -1.26
CA ILE A 64 -12.49 4.88 -2.33
C ILE A 64 -13.34 4.98 -3.61
N PRO A 65 -14.69 4.90 -3.57
CA PRO A 65 -15.50 4.99 -4.78
C PRO A 65 -15.61 6.41 -5.35
N ALA A 66 -15.28 7.44 -4.57
CA ALA A 66 -15.43 8.84 -4.96
C ALA A 66 -14.17 9.43 -5.62
N ILE A 67 -13.04 8.74 -5.56
CA ILE A 67 -11.78 9.23 -6.11
C ILE A 67 -11.86 9.32 -7.65
N PRO A 68 -11.63 10.51 -8.24
CA PRO A 68 -11.61 10.66 -9.68
C PRO A 68 -10.33 10.09 -10.30
N LEU A 69 -10.42 9.68 -11.56
CA LEU A 69 -9.26 9.33 -12.38
C LEU A 69 -8.50 10.59 -12.81
N ASP A 70 -7.18 10.47 -12.98
CA ASP A 70 -6.36 11.58 -13.47
C ASP A 70 -6.73 11.91 -14.94
N LYS A 71 -7.00 13.19 -15.22
CA LYS A 71 -7.38 13.70 -16.55
C LYS A 71 -6.32 13.48 -17.63
N LYS A 72 -5.04 13.41 -17.25
CA LYS A 72 -3.90 13.20 -18.16
C LYS A 72 -3.43 11.75 -18.18
N ASN A 73 -3.70 10.99 -17.12
CA ASN A 73 -3.31 9.60 -16.99
C ASN A 73 -4.48 8.75 -16.45
N PRO A 74 -5.40 8.27 -17.32
CA PRO A 74 -6.58 7.52 -16.88
C PRO A 74 -6.25 6.21 -16.14
N GLU A 75 -5.02 5.71 -16.28
CA GLU A 75 -4.53 4.52 -15.57
C GLU A 75 -4.23 4.81 -14.08
N ASP A 76 -4.11 6.07 -13.66
CA ASP A 76 -3.87 6.48 -12.27
C ASP A 76 -5.09 7.27 -11.71
N VAL A 77 -5.05 7.55 -10.41
CA VAL A 77 -6.02 8.40 -9.71
C VAL A 77 -5.53 9.85 -9.66
N ASP A 78 -6.47 10.81 -9.56
CA ASP A 78 -6.14 12.22 -9.46
C ASP A 78 -5.50 12.54 -8.09
N THR A 79 -4.18 12.75 -8.10
CA THR A 79 -3.40 13.14 -6.91
C THR A 79 -3.75 14.51 -6.31
N LYS A 80 -4.55 15.32 -7.00
CA LYS A 80 -5.02 16.62 -6.50
C LYS A 80 -6.33 16.51 -5.74
N ALA A 81 -7.04 15.39 -5.86
CA ALA A 81 -8.20 15.11 -5.04
C ALA A 81 -7.75 14.64 -3.65
N GLU A 82 -8.67 14.59 -2.70
CA GLU A 82 -8.44 13.92 -1.43
C GLU A 82 -8.17 12.43 -1.70
N ASP A 83 -6.91 11.99 -1.55
CA ASP A 83 -6.46 10.62 -1.85
C ASP A 83 -5.72 9.95 -0.67
N HIS A 84 -5.61 10.61 0.47
CA HIS A 84 -4.75 10.18 1.58
C HIS A 84 -5.05 8.78 2.12
N LEU A 85 -6.32 8.40 2.31
CA LEU A 85 -6.65 7.04 2.78
C LEU A 85 -6.46 6.00 1.68
N TYR A 86 -6.68 6.37 0.43
CA TYR A 86 -6.40 5.50 -0.71
C TYR A 86 -4.90 5.22 -0.82
N ASP A 87 -4.06 6.24 -0.66
CA ASP A 87 -2.61 6.09 -0.67
C ASP A 87 -2.13 5.22 0.49
N ALA A 88 -2.67 5.42 1.70
CA ALA A 88 -2.39 4.58 2.86
C ALA A 88 -2.76 3.11 2.61
N LEU A 89 -3.96 2.86 2.05
CA LEU A 89 -4.41 1.52 1.69
C LEU A 89 -3.51 0.88 0.63
N ARG A 90 -3.15 1.65 -0.40
CA ARG A 90 -2.27 1.23 -1.49
C ARG A 90 -0.91 0.81 -0.96
N TYR A 91 -0.30 1.61 -0.08
CA TYR A 91 0.98 1.25 0.55
C TYR A 91 0.86 -0.05 1.35
N GLY A 92 -0.18 -0.19 2.17
CA GLY A 92 -0.42 -1.40 2.97
C GLY A 92 -0.55 -2.67 2.13
N ILE A 93 -1.25 -2.57 0.98
CA ILE A 93 -1.41 -3.66 0.02
C ILE A 93 -0.09 -4.01 -0.66
N MET A 94 0.67 -3.01 -1.10
CA MET A 94 1.92 -3.21 -1.86
C MET A 94 3.06 -3.76 -1.00
N THR A 95 3.07 -3.50 0.32
CA THR A 95 4.07 -4.08 1.24
C THR A 95 3.85 -5.57 1.52
N ARG A 96 2.67 -6.13 1.18
CA ARG A 96 2.32 -7.54 1.41
C ARG A 96 1.89 -8.23 0.12
N PRO A 97 2.80 -8.41 -0.86
CA PRO A 97 2.53 -9.24 -2.02
C PRO A 97 2.29 -10.68 -1.52
N ARG A 98 1.20 -11.33 -1.96
CA ARG A 98 1.00 -12.75 -1.64
C ARG A 98 2.10 -13.54 -2.34
N SER A 99 2.93 -14.22 -1.57
CA SER A 99 3.44 -15.52 -2.02
C SER A 99 2.26 -16.50 -2.00
N SER A 100 2.08 -17.28 -3.06
CA SER A 100 1.06 -18.32 -3.13
C SER A 100 1.18 -19.28 -1.93
N ILE A 101 0.05 -19.81 -1.44
CA ILE A 101 0.02 -20.91 -0.45
C ILE A 101 0.71 -22.18 -0.98
N TRP A 102 0.86 -22.30 -2.30
CA TRP A 102 1.58 -23.38 -2.98
C TRP A 102 3.04 -23.04 -3.30
N ASP A 103 3.44 -21.76 -3.15
CA ASP A 103 4.83 -21.29 -3.22
C ASP A 103 5.45 -21.18 -1.82
N TYR A 104 4.97 -21.95 -0.85
CA TYR A 104 5.58 -22.04 0.46
C TYR A 104 6.90 -22.83 0.37
N ASN A 105 7.99 -22.11 0.12
CA ASN A 105 9.34 -22.65 0.20
C ASN A 105 10.11 -21.94 1.32
N PRO A 106 10.38 -22.60 2.46
CA PRO A 106 11.13 -22.01 3.57
C PRO A 106 12.56 -21.61 3.18
N ALA A 107 13.13 -22.17 2.11
CA ALA A 107 14.46 -21.83 1.60
C ALA A 107 14.49 -20.60 0.65
N LYS A 108 13.34 -20.15 0.13
CA LYS A 108 13.24 -18.98 -0.76
C LYS A 108 12.69 -17.72 -0.09
N GLN A 109 12.50 -17.71 1.24
CA GLN A 109 12.17 -16.50 1.98
C GLN A 109 13.37 -15.56 2.11
N ARG A 110 13.82 -15.01 0.98
CA ARG A 110 14.55 -13.73 0.93
C ARG A 110 13.66 -12.59 0.43
N SER A 111 12.33 -12.79 0.38
CA SER A 111 11.36 -11.71 0.12
C SER A 111 10.91 -11.01 1.39
N GLY A 112 11.58 -11.27 2.52
CA GLY A 112 11.44 -10.45 3.72
C GLY A 112 12.02 -9.07 3.48
N PHE A 113 11.41 -8.06 4.08
CA PHE A 113 11.92 -6.69 4.06
C PHE A 113 13.41 -6.66 4.46
N GLN A 114 14.27 -6.27 3.51
CA GLN A 114 15.65 -5.90 3.78
C GLN A 114 15.67 -4.42 4.13
N ALA A 115 15.99 -4.12 5.38
CA ALA A 115 16.30 -2.76 5.79
C ALA A 115 17.52 -2.26 5.01
N SER A 116 17.45 -1.07 4.41
CA SER A 116 18.62 -0.44 3.79
C SER A 116 19.64 0.02 4.85
N ASP A 117 19.17 0.34 6.05
CA ASP A 117 19.98 0.71 7.20
C ASP A 117 19.77 -0.23 8.41
N SER A 118 20.87 -0.71 9.00
CA SER A 118 20.86 -1.65 10.13
C SER A 118 20.46 -1.03 11.47
N THR A 119 20.49 0.30 11.58
CA THR A 119 20.17 1.06 12.80
C THR A 119 18.72 1.51 12.79
N PHE A 120 18.24 2.05 11.66
CA PHE A 120 16.89 2.61 11.53
C PHE A 120 15.90 1.65 10.87
N GLY A 121 16.40 0.55 10.30
CA GLY A 121 15.54 -0.52 9.81
C GLY A 121 14.82 -0.15 8.53
N TYR A 122 15.38 0.70 7.67
CA TYR A 122 14.86 0.91 6.32
C TYR A 122 15.87 1.38 5.32
#